data_AF-A0A5J4THS4-F1
#
_entry.id   AF-A0A5J4THS4-F1
#
_cell.length_a   1.000
_cell.length_b   1.000
_cell.length_c   1.000
_cell.angle_alpha   90.00
_cell.angle_beta   90.00
_cell.angle_gamma   90.00
#
_symmetry.space_group_name_H-M   'P 1'
#
loop_
_entity.id
_entity.type
_entity.pdbx_description
1 polymer ?
#
loop_
_entity_poly.entity_id
_entity_poly.type
_entity_poly.pdbx_seq_one_letter_code
_entity_poly.pdbx_strand_id
1 'polypeptide(L)'
;GMRILGNTANNGGQSLYVAITKLAEWCRTGTAGEYVKGNYIDFTSNLNELQGVRMDYSTFNDPNVEIAQQQQPLQYYWSLPKEDIWHIQTGQVQLIKGEDQYWCGNIDEPCESIEYALKRISIRKGQSETTPISEKMIGITEGGLQLSNPFSFSESSSYTNVIKIMKQLYGTTSAMTEQAEIKIIKGSSESTVEGGHKGWISAAQELQLRIYGIKIITDQFKLTIPIIYIQDTDSILELDTVTFSGIQLSHATEAKGIVHINVDNSQFIAQSCIFQNIDIDSQGGNAIRIVNEGSSSITGTIKGCQFNNIKSIGDSNGQGGSAIYMENKHGSKLIIDDNCEFYKCNIDKGNGGAIYIDIDFTSEFEFKIKDALIQDCEAKADPDKSYPTGYGGGMFLTGSGDYDPSTLRLDLKGMRIL
;
A
#
# COMPACT_ATOMS: atom_id res chain seq x y z
N GLY A 1 -46.57 -1.56 3.14
CA GLY A 1 -45.49 -2.56 3.04
C GLY A 1 -45.94 -3.89 3.61
N MET A 2 -45.26 -4.97 3.21
CA MET A 2 -45.40 -6.32 3.78
C MET A 2 -45.05 -6.29 5.28
N ARG A 3 -45.80 -7.02 6.12
CA ARG A 3 -45.53 -7.14 7.57
C ARG A 3 -44.98 -8.54 7.87
N ILE A 4 -43.70 -8.62 8.17
CA ILE A 4 -42.97 -9.84 8.50
C ILE A 4 -42.95 -10.04 10.02
N LEU A 5 -43.54 -11.14 10.52
CA LEU A 5 -43.60 -11.44 11.97
C LEU A 5 -43.72 -12.96 12.23
N GLY A 6 -42.81 -13.51 13.03
CA GLY A 6 -42.95 -14.84 13.64
C GLY A 6 -42.82 -16.04 12.70
N ASN A 7 -42.24 -15.86 11.52
CA ASN A 7 -42.00 -16.95 10.58
C ASN A 7 -40.71 -17.70 10.95
N THR A 8 -40.62 -18.98 10.55
CA THR A 8 -39.44 -19.80 10.74
C THR A 8 -39.15 -20.68 9.53
N ALA A 9 -37.89 -20.86 9.18
CA ALA A 9 -37.40 -21.77 8.16
C ALA A 9 -36.12 -22.48 8.63
N ASN A 10 -35.99 -23.78 8.33
CA ASN A 10 -34.83 -24.58 8.76
C ASN A 10 -33.54 -24.25 7.99
N ASN A 11 -33.65 -23.89 6.70
CA ASN A 11 -32.50 -23.81 5.79
C ASN A 11 -32.09 -22.39 5.39
N GLY A 12 -32.89 -21.37 5.72
CA GLY A 12 -32.62 -19.96 5.42
C GLY A 12 -33.88 -19.21 4.99
N GLY A 13 -33.81 -17.87 5.05
CA GLY A 13 -34.91 -16.98 4.65
C GLY A 13 -36.14 -17.20 5.52
N GLN A 14 -36.03 -16.88 6.81
CA GLN A 14 -37.09 -17.13 7.81
C GLN A 14 -38.46 -16.63 7.33
N SER A 15 -38.46 -15.53 6.58
CA SER A 15 -39.66 -14.93 6.03
C SER A 15 -39.70 -14.89 4.51
N LEU A 16 -38.54 -14.72 3.85
CA LEU A 16 -38.44 -14.76 2.40
C LEU A 16 -37.16 -15.47 1.98
N TYR A 17 -37.32 -16.46 1.11
CA TYR A 17 -36.25 -17.07 0.35
C TYR A 17 -36.47 -16.89 -1.15
N VAL A 18 -35.48 -16.40 -1.89
CA VAL A 18 -35.59 -16.16 -3.34
C VAL A 18 -34.51 -16.89 -4.10
N ALA A 19 -34.90 -17.71 -5.08
CA ALA A 19 -34.00 -18.36 -6.03
C ALA A 19 -34.36 -17.90 -7.45
N ILE A 20 -33.70 -16.85 -7.92
CA ILE A 20 -33.86 -16.31 -9.28
C ILE A 20 -32.50 -15.87 -9.83
N THR A 21 -32.33 -15.90 -11.15
CA THR A 21 -31.07 -15.49 -11.79
C THR A 21 -30.78 -13.99 -11.63
N LYS A 22 -31.83 -13.15 -11.68
CA LYS A 22 -31.73 -11.67 -11.55
C LYS A 22 -31.91 -11.15 -10.12
N LEU A 23 -31.44 -11.91 -9.13
CA LEU A 23 -31.70 -11.61 -7.72
C LEU A 23 -31.11 -10.26 -7.30
N ALA A 24 -29.89 -9.96 -7.76
CA ALA A 24 -29.22 -8.72 -7.41
C ALA A 24 -29.91 -7.51 -8.03
N GLU A 25 -30.26 -7.58 -9.30
CA GLU A 25 -30.93 -6.51 -10.04
C GLU A 25 -32.29 -6.20 -9.42
N TRP A 26 -33.03 -7.24 -9.02
CA TRP A 26 -34.28 -7.04 -8.29
C TRP A 26 -34.05 -6.38 -6.93
N CYS A 27 -33.07 -6.84 -6.15
CA CYS A 27 -32.71 -6.25 -4.86
C CYS A 27 -32.19 -4.80 -4.97
N ARG A 28 -31.62 -4.44 -6.11
CA ARG A 28 -31.09 -3.10 -6.44
C ARG A 28 -32.13 -2.19 -7.09
N THR A 29 -33.35 -2.67 -7.34
CA THR A 29 -34.43 -1.84 -7.88
C THR A 29 -34.89 -0.83 -6.83
N GLY A 30 -35.12 0.42 -7.24
CA GLY A 30 -35.49 1.51 -6.34
C GLY A 30 -34.32 1.97 -5.48
N THR A 31 -34.62 2.45 -4.27
CA THR A 31 -33.59 2.90 -3.32
C THR A 31 -33.51 1.95 -2.13
N ALA A 32 -32.30 1.51 -1.77
CA ALA A 32 -32.05 0.73 -0.57
C ALA A 32 -33.00 -0.47 -0.41
N GLY A 33 -33.16 -1.31 -1.43
CA GLY A 33 -33.97 -2.54 -1.35
C GLY A 33 -35.48 -2.31 -1.20
N GLU A 34 -35.99 -1.13 -1.57
CA GLU A 34 -37.40 -0.73 -1.46
C GLU A 34 -38.40 -1.81 -1.91
N TYR A 35 -38.10 -2.51 -3.00
CA TYR A 35 -38.97 -3.53 -3.58
C TYR A 35 -38.84 -4.92 -2.93
N VAL A 36 -37.93 -5.10 -1.96
CA VAL A 36 -37.64 -6.37 -1.29
C VAL A 36 -37.92 -6.31 0.21
N LYS A 37 -37.59 -5.20 0.88
CA LYS A 37 -37.51 -5.13 2.34
C LYS A 37 -38.82 -5.31 3.09
N GLY A 38 -39.96 -4.85 2.55
CA GLY A 38 -41.19 -4.78 3.34
C GLY A 38 -41.02 -3.89 4.58
N ASN A 39 -41.14 -4.45 5.79
CA ASN A 39 -40.87 -3.79 7.08
C ASN A 39 -39.49 -4.15 7.67
N TYR A 40 -38.61 -4.78 6.90
CA TYR A 40 -37.22 -5.04 7.29
C TYR A 40 -36.43 -3.74 7.47
N ILE A 41 -35.67 -3.66 8.55
CA ILE A 41 -34.85 -2.49 8.92
C ILE A 41 -33.39 -2.94 9.00
N ASP A 42 -32.54 -2.35 8.16
CA ASP A 42 -31.12 -2.74 7.96
C ASP A 42 -30.29 -2.87 9.25
N PHE A 43 -30.62 -2.10 10.28
CA PHE A 43 -29.86 -2.02 11.53
C PHE A 43 -30.43 -2.88 12.66
N THR A 44 -31.67 -3.36 12.56
CA THR A 44 -32.36 -4.03 13.68
C THR A 44 -32.99 -5.37 13.33
N SER A 45 -33.22 -5.64 12.04
CA SER A 45 -33.78 -6.92 11.59
C SER A 45 -32.68 -7.98 11.52
N ASN A 46 -33.06 -9.24 11.73
CA ASN A 46 -32.14 -10.36 11.62
C ASN A 46 -31.84 -10.63 10.13
N LEU A 47 -30.55 -10.69 9.75
CA LEU A 47 -30.12 -10.95 8.37
C LEU A 47 -30.67 -12.24 7.77
N ASN A 48 -31.06 -13.21 8.61
CA ASN A 48 -31.66 -14.46 8.17
C ASN A 48 -33.14 -14.34 7.76
N GLU A 49 -33.79 -13.18 7.97
CA GLU A 49 -35.18 -12.95 7.55
C GLU A 49 -35.35 -13.04 6.04
N LEU A 50 -34.44 -12.39 5.31
CA LEU A 50 -34.47 -12.25 3.86
C LEU A 50 -33.18 -12.85 3.29
N GLN A 51 -33.28 -14.01 2.65
CA GLN A 51 -32.13 -14.67 2.02
C GLN A 51 -32.47 -15.10 0.59
N GLY A 52 -31.44 -15.41 -0.19
CA GLY A 52 -31.66 -15.94 -1.52
C GLY A 52 -30.37 -16.35 -2.20
N VAL A 53 -30.51 -16.88 -3.41
CA VAL A 53 -29.42 -17.38 -4.23
C VAL A 53 -29.64 -17.00 -5.71
N ARG A 54 -28.56 -16.61 -6.40
CA ARG A 54 -28.57 -16.23 -7.82
C ARG A 54 -28.54 -17.46 -8.74
N MET A 55 -29.68 -18.13 -8.90
CA MET A 55 -29.80 -19.29 -9.81
C MET A 55 -31.25 -19.50 -10.24
N ASP A 56 -31.47 -20.25 -11.31
CA ASP A 56 -32.81 -20.65 -11.73
C ASP A 56 -33.36 -21.84 -10.93
N TYR A 57 -34.65 -22.13 -11.12
CA TYR A 57 -35.35 -23.20 -10.41
C TYR A 57 -34.76 -24.59 -10.72
N SER A 58 -34.31 -24.85 -11.95
CA SER A 58 -33.68 -26.13 -12.30
C SER A 58 -32.39 -26.36 -11.52
N THR A 59 -31.52 -25.36 -11.47
CA THR A 59 -30.24 -25.39 -10.74
C THR A 59 -30.47 -25.49 -9.24
N PHE A 60 -31.47 -24.75 -8.72
CA PHE A 60 -31.85 -24.82 -7.30
C PHE A 60 -32.31 -26.21 -6.86
N ASN A 61 -32.93 -26.99 -7.75
CA ASN A 61 -33.37 -28.36 -7.44
C ASN A 61 -32.32 -29.43 -7.80
N ASP A 62 -31.14 -29.04 -8.28
CA ASP A 62 -30.06 -29.98 -8.54
C ASP A 62 -29.45 -30.43 -7.20
N PRO A 63 -29.50 -31.73 -6.85
CA PRO A 63 -28.96 -32.23 -5.59
C PRO A 63 -27.43 -32.06 -5.46
N ASN A 64 -26.72 -31.77 -6.56
CA ASN A 64 -25.28 -31.51 -6.55
C ASN A 64 -24.92 -30.05 -6.22
N VAL A 65 -25.92 -29.16 -6.14
CA VAL A 65 -25.70 -27.73 -5.86
C VAL A 65 -25.75 -27.49 -4.35
N GLU A 66 -24.64 -27.03 -3.78
CA GLU A 66 -24.57 -26.66 -2.37
C GLU A 66 -25.17 -25.27 -2.12
N ILE A 67 -26.50 -25.19 -2.01
CA ILE A 67 -27.24 -23.93 -1.79
C ILE A 67 -26.72 -23.17 -0.57
N ALA A 68 -26.40 -23.87 0.52
CA ALA A 68 -25.94 -23.27 1.77
C ALA A 68 -24.64 -22.45 1.60
N GLN A 69 -23.79 -22.80 0.63
CA GLN A 69 -22.56 -22.06 0.33
C GLN A 69 -22.78 -20.86 -0.62
N GLN A 70 -23.89 -20.83 -1.34
CA GLN A 70 -24.18 -19.81 -2.37
C GLN A 70 -25.25 -18.81 -1.93
N GLN A 71 -26.07 -19.16 -0.94
CA GLN A 71 -27.11 -18.29 -0.42
C GLN A 71 -26.51 -17.10 0.34
N GLN A 72 -27.15 -15.93 0.23
CA GLN A 72 -26.74 -14.73 0.95
C GLN A 72 -27.95 -13.97 1.52
N PRO A 73 -27.76 -13.22 2.63
CA PRO A 73 -28.73 -12.21 3.05
C PRO A 73 -28.98 -11.21 1.92
N LEU A 74 -30.25 -10.95 1.59
CA LEU A 74 -30.59 -10.05 0.48
C LEU A 74 -30.08 -8.61 0.71
N GLN A 75 -29.91 -8.22 1.99
CA GLN A 75 -29.32 -6.94 2.39
C GLN A 75 -27.98 -6.65 1.74
N TYR A 76 -27.21 -7.70 1.46
CA TYR A 76 -25.94 -7.62 0.76
C TYR A 76 -26.00 -6.81 -0.56
N TYR A 77 -27.10 -6.90 -1.29
CA TYR A 77 -27.21 -6.31 -2.63
C TYR A 77 -27.50 -4.81 -2.63
N TRP A 78 -28.01 -4.24 -1.53
CA TRP A 78 -28.29 -2.81 -1.43
C TRP A 78 -27.45 -2.10 -0.35
N SER A 79 -26.71 -2.83 0.47
CA SER A 79 -25.77 -2.27 1.45
C SER A 79 -24.46 -1.83 0.79
N LEU A 80 -23.68 -1.06 1.54
CA LEU A 80 -22.28 -0.81 1.19
C LEU A 80 -21.46 -2.11 1.31
N PRO A 81 -20.28 -2.18 0.69
CA PRO A 81 -19.36 -3.30 0.86
C PRO A 81 -19.03 -3.55 2.35
N LYS A 82 -18.73 -4.81 2.68
CA LYS A 82 -18.40 -5.24 4.05
C LYS A 82 -17.24 -4.41 4.63
N GLU A 83 -17.42 -3.91 5.85
CA GLU A 83 -16.50 -2.99 6.55
C GLU A 83 -16.12 -1.74 5.74
N ASP A 84 -16.96 -1.30 4.79
CA ASP A 84 -16.64 -0.19 3.88
C ASP A 84 -15.35 -0.39 3.05
N ILE A 85 -14.91 -1.64 2.83
CA ILE A 85 -13.75 -1.97 1.99
C ILE A 85 -14.20 -2.21 0.56
N TRP A 86 -13.79 -1.33 -0.37
CA TRP A 86 -14.18 -1.38 -1.78
C TRP A 86 -13.15 -2.14 -2.58
N HIS A 87 -13.53 -3.34 -3.03
CA HIS A 87 -12.62 -4.26 -3.67
C HIS A 87 -12.42 -3.92 -5.15
N ILE A 88 -11.17 -4.01 -5.60
CA ILE A 88 -10.75 -3.81 -6.99
C ILE A 88 -9.93 -5.00 -7.50
N GLN A 89 -10.00 -5.27 -8.79
CA GLN A 89 -9.28 -6.38 -9.43
C GLN A 89 -9.07 -6.14 -10.94
N THR A 90 -7.87 -6.42 -11.44
CA THR A 90 -7.56 -6.45 -12.88
C THR A 90 -6.67 -7.62 -13.31
N GLY A 91 -6.26 -8.50 -12.40
CA GLY A 91 -5.44 -9.67 -12.72
C GLY A 91 -6.14 -10.69 -13.63
N GLN A 92 -5.34 -11.48 -14.35
CA GLN A 92 -5.80 -12.41 -15.40
C GLN A 92 -6.21 -13.80 -14.90
N VAL A 93 -5.88 -14.15 -13.66
CA VAL A 93 -6.23 -15.46 -13.10
C VAL A 93 -7.47 -15.25 -12.26
N GLN A 94 -8.69 -15.56 -12.78
CA GLN A 94 -9.84 -16.07 -12.01
C GLN A 94 -11.21 -16.08 -12.72
N LEU A 95 -12.19 -16.67 -12.02
CA LEU A 95 -13.62 -16.84 -12.34
C LEU A 95 -14.42 -15.53 -12.37
N ILE A 96 -13.98 -14.47 -11.68
CA ILE A 96 -14.68 -13.18 -11.55
C ILE A 96 -13.80 -12.10 -12.16
N LYS A 97 -14.34 -11.29 -13.07
CA LYS A 97 -13.67 -10.14 -13.68
C LYS A 97 -14.11 -8.86 -12.95
N GLY A 98 -13.16 -7.96 -12.68
CA GLY A 98 -13.49 -6.61 -12.24
C GLY A 98 -14.21 -5.82 -13.34
N GLU A 99 -15.24 -5.06 -12.96
CA GLU A 99 -15.99 -4.22 -13.88
C GLU A 99 -16.39 -2.91 -13.18
N ASP A 100 -16.08 -1.78 -13.82
CA ASP A 100 -16.46 -0.45 -13.35
C ASP A 100 -17.95 -0.18 -13.56
N GLN A 101 -18.76 -0.66 -12.62
CA GLN A 101 -20.21 -0.47 -12.59
C GLN A 101 -20.70 0.07 -11.24
N TYR A 102 -21.93 0.59 -11.20
CA TYR A 102 -22.45 1.33 -10.05
C TYR A 102 -22.38 0.55 -8.73
N TRP A 103 -22.57 -0.77 -8.77
CA TRP A 103 -22.60 -1.63 -7.59
C TRP A 103 -21.27 -2.33 -7.29
N CYS A 104 -20.22 -2.06 -8.06
CA CYS A 104 -18.91 -2.66 -7.82
C CYS A 104 -18.34 -2.28 -6.44
N GLY A 105 -17.41 -3.10 -5.94
CA GLY A 105 -16.70 -2.91 -4.68
C GLY A 105 -16.86 -4.07 -3.70
N ASN A 106 -17.72 -5.03 -4.01
CA ASN A 106 -17.78 -6.31 -3.30
C ASN A 106 -16.71 -7.28 -3.82
N ILE A 107 -16.37 -8.30 -3.04
CA ILE A 107 -15.39 -9.33 -3.45
C ILE A 107 -15.86 -10.13 -4.68
N ASP A 108 -17.17 -10.35 -4.82
CA ASP A 108 -17.78 -11.11 -5.92
C ASP A 108 -18.17 -10.20 -7.11
N GLU A 109 -18.00 -8.89 -6.96
CA GLU A 109 -18.28 -7.85 -7.96
C GLU A 109 -17.29 -6.69 -7.76
N PRO A 110 -15.97 -6.92 -7.95
CA PRO A 110 -14.95 -5.89 -7.71
C PRO A 110 -14.98 -4.83 -8.81
N CYS A 111 -14.54 -3.61 -8.50
CA CYS A 111 -14.32 -2.58 -9.52
C CYS A 111 -13.07 -2.91 -10.35
N GLU A 112 -12.97 -2.37 -11.55
CA GLU A 112 -11.82 -2.55 -12.44
C GLU A 112 -10.72 -1.51 -12.17
N SER A 113 -11.07 -0.27 -11.81
CA SER A 113 -10.08 0.80 -11.62
C SER A 113 -10.12 1.48 -10.25
N ILE A 114 -8.94 1.93 -9.79
CA ILE A 114 -8.80 2.74 -8.56
C ILE A 114 -9.63 4.01 -8.67
N GLU A 115 -9.52 4.75 -9.78
CA GLU A 115 -10.22 6.02 -9.99
C GLU A 115 -11.75 5.86 -9.87
N TYR A 116 -12.29 4.84 -10.53
CA TYR A 116 -13.72 4.57 -10.49
C TYR A 116 -14.17 4.18 -9.09
N ALA A 117 -13.42 3.31 -8.40
CA ALA A 117 -13.70 2.93 -7.02
C ALA A 117 -13.74 4.15 -6.10
N LEU A 118 -12.78 5.07 -6.19
CA LEU A 118 -12.79 6.31 -5.40
C LEU A 118 -14.04 7.16 -5.64
N LYS A 119 -14.45 7.34 -6.90
CA LYS A 119 -15.69 8.08 -7.25
C LYS A 119 -16.93 7.34 -6.74
N ARG A 120 -16.96 6.00 -6.82
CA ARG A 120 -18.08 5.20 -6.28
C ARG A 120 -18.22 5.34 -4.79
N ILE A 121 -17.13 5.39 -4.04
CA ILE A 121 -17.16 5.61 -2.60
C ILE A 121 -17.83 6.96 -2.29
N SER A 122 -17.44 8.05 -2.97
CA SER A 122 -18.06 9.36 -2.78
C SER A 122 -19.54 9.37 -3.13
N ILE A 123 -19.97 8.73 -4.22
CA ILE A 123 -21.40 8.64 -4.56
C ILE A 123 -22.18 7.83 -3.53
N ARG A 124 -21.70 6.63 -3.20
CA ARG A 124 -22.50 5.69 -2.40
C ARG A 124 -22.52 6.06 -0.92
N LYS A 125 -21.52 6.83 -0.43
CA LYS A 125 -21.51 7.39 0.93
C LYS A 125 -22.00 8.84 1.02
N GLY A 126 -21.87 9.61 -0.05
CA GLY A 126 -22.03 11.07 -0.04
C GLY A 126 -22.86 11.67 -1.17
N GLN A 127 -23.53 10.85 -1.99
CA GLN A 127 -24.49 11.23 -3.05
C GLN A 127 -23.92 11.92 -4.30
N SER A 128 -22.65 12.35 -4.31
CA SER A 128 -21.96 12.96 -5.47
C SER A 128 -20.55 12.41 -5.61
N GLU A 129 -19.98 12.41 -6.83
CA GLU A 129 -18.59 11.98 -7.09
C GLU A 129 -17.57 12.83 -6.35
N THR A 130 -17.93 14.08 -6.06
CA THR A 130 -17.06 15.08 -5.45
C THR A 130 -17.30 15.25 -3.96
N THR A 131 -18.22 14.49 -3.36
CA THR A 131 -18.48 14.61 -1.92
C THR A 131 -17.24 14.14 -1.14
N PRO A 132 -16.67 14.99 -0.27
CA PRO A 132 -15.55 14.60 0.58
C PRO A 132 -15.95 13.47 1.53
N ILE A 133 -15.10 12.45 1.62
CA ILE A 133 -15.25 11.33 2.55
C ILE A 133 -14.03 11.34 3.48
N SER A 134 -14.26 11.14 4.78
CA SER A 134 -13.19 11.21 5.78
C SER A 134 -12.07 10.19 5.55
N GLU A 135 -12.42 9.02 5.02
CA GLU A 135 -11.48 7.94 4.71
C GLU A 135 -12.04 7.08 3.59
N LYS A 136 -11.18 6.70 2.64
CA LYS A 136 -11.53 5.72 1.60
C LYS A 136 -10.63 4.49 1.69
N MET A 137 -11.28 3.32 1.73
CA MET A 137 -10.63 2.03 1.87
C MET A 137 -10.79 1.22 0.58
N ILE A 138 -9.66 0.87 -0.02
CA ILE A 138 -9.57 0.05 -1.22
C ILE A 138 -9.02 -1.33 -0.84
N GLY A 139 -9.75 -2.37 -1.18
CA GLY A 139 -9.32 -3.77 -1.04
C GLY A 139 -8.78 -4.30 -2.36
N ILE A 140 -7.62 -4.94 -2.37
CA ILE A 140 -7.15 -5.74 -3.51
C ILE A 140 -7.58 -7.18 -3.26
N THR A 141 -8.35 -7.74 -4.20
CA THR A 141 -8.82 -9.13 -4.08
C THR A 141 -7.66 -10.12 -4.23
N GLU A 142 -7.94 -11.40 -3.99
CA GLU A 142 -7.00 -12.49 -4.28
C GLU A 142 -6.58 -12.58 -5.76
N GLY A 143 -7.40 -12.06 -6.69
CA GLY A 143 -7.06 -11.98 -8.12
C GLY A 143 -6.00 -10.92 -8.46
N GLY A 144 -5.69 -10.01 -7.52
CA GLY A 144 -4.66 -8.99 -7.68
C GLY A 144 -5.01 -7.83 -8.62
N LEU A 145 -4.12 -6.84 -8.64
CA LEU A 145 -4.22 -5.62 -9.42
C LEU A 145 -3.00 -5.47 -10.33
N GLN A 146 -3.25 -5.40 -11.64
CA GLN A 146 -2.27 -4.92 -12.61
C GLN A 146 -2.37 -3.40 -12.72
N LEU A 147 -1.29 -2.71 -12.37
CA LEU A 147 -1.16 -1.26 -12.49
C LEU A 147 -0.39 -0.93 -13.77
N SER A 148 -1.13 -0.64 -14.84
CA SER A 148 -0.57 -0.32 -16.17
C SER A 148 -0.39 1.18 -16.42
N ASN A 149 -0.75 2.03 -15.46
CA ASN A 149 -0.49 3.47 -15.49
C ASN A 149 -0.18 3.92 -14.05
N PRO A 150 0.80 4.82 -13.84
CA PRO A 150 0.99 5.49 -12.57
C PRO A 150 -0.30 6.18 -12.09
N PHE A 151 -0.51 6.19 -10.77
CA PHE A 151 -1.65 6.84 -10.14
C PHE A 151 -1.18 7.82 -9.06
N SER A 152 -1.80 9.00 -9.01
CA SER A 152 -1.52 10.01 -8.00
C SER A 152 -2.76 10.30 -7.18
N PHE A 153 -2.69 10.01 -5.88
CA PHE A 153 -3.70 10.39 -4.91
C PHE A 153 -3.48 11.84 -4.47
N SER A 154 -4.57 12.58 -4.36
CA SER A 154 -4.61 13.93 -3.80
C SER A 154 -5.99 14.22 -3.22
N GLU A 155 -6.10 15.15 -2.28
CA GLU A 155 -7.41 15.55 -1.74
C GLU A 155 -8.38 15.98 -2.86
N SER A 156 -7.90 16.75 -3.83
CA SER A 156 -8.71 17.25 -4.95
C SER A 156 -9.20 16.17 -5.93
N SER A 157 -8.43 15.09 -6.13
CA SER A 157 -8.77 13.99 -7.05
C SER A 157 -9.50 12.84 -6.36
N SER A 158 -9.13 12.59 -5.10
CA SER A 158 -9.59 11.46 -4.30
C SER A 158 -10.75 11.83 -3.38
N TYR A 159 -11.04 13.12 -3.19
CA TYR A 159 -12.06 13.65 -2.28
C TYR A 159 -11.95 13.06 -0.87
N THR A 160 -10.71 12.91 -0.42
CA THR A 160 -10.32 12.46 0.93
C THR A 160 -8.83 12.74 1.10
N ASN A 161 -8.41 12.99 2.33
CA ASN A 161 -7.00 13.06 2.71
C ASN A 161 -6.49 11.73 3.30
N VAL A 162 -7.35 10.70 3.46
CA VAL A 162 -6.93 9.40 4.02
C VAL A 162 -7.31 8.27 3.07
N ILE A 163 -6.28 7.64 2.51
CA ILE A 163 -6.40 6.48 1.63
C ILE A 163 -5.76 5.26 2.29
N LYS A 164 -6.52 4.17 2.37
CA LYS A 164 -6.01 2.86 2.75
C LYS A 164 -6.10 1.89 1.57
N ILE A 165 -4.98 1.29 1.19
CA ILE A 165 -4.92 0.21 0.19
C ILE A 165 -4.57 -1.07 0.94
N MET A 166 -5.42 -2.09 0.85
CA MET A 166 -5.37 -3.23 1.76
C MET A 166 -5.62 -4.53 1.03
N LYS A 167 -5.13 -5.65 1.57
CA LYS A 167 -5.57 -6.97 1.09
C LYS A 167 -7.07 -7.17 1.32
N GLN A 168 -7.63 -8.13 0.59
CA GLN A 168 -9.05 -8.49 0.65
C GLN A 168 -9.55 -8.62 2.08
N LEU A 169 -10.60 -7.87 2.41
CA LEU A 169 -11.29 -7.89 3.70
C LEU A 169 -10.36 -7.72 4.92
N TYR A 170 -9.27 -6.93 4.78
CA TYR A 170 -8.31 -6.66 5.85
C TYR A 170 -8.97 -6.25 7.17
N GLY A 171 -8.42 -6.71 8.29
CA GLY A 171 -8.95 -6.46 9.64
C GLY A 171 -10.17 -7.30 10.03
N THR A 172 -10.70 -8.13 9.14
CA THR A 172 -11.86 -9.00 9.42
C THR A 172 -11.47 -10.47 9.60
N THR A 173 -12.38 -11.27 10.17
CA THR A 173 -12.23 -12.73 10.24
C THR A 173 -12.28 -13.43 8.88
N SER A 174 -12.68 -12.71 7.83
CA SER A 174 -12.74 -13.18 6.44
C SER A 174 -11.60 -12.63 5.58
N ALA A 175 -10.61 -11.97 6.19
CA ALA A 175 -9.45 -11.46 5.47
C ALA A 175 -8.71 -12.61 4.77
N MET A 176 -8.21 -12.36 3.56
CA MET A 176 -7.34 -13.35 2.90
C MET A 176 -6.08 -13.60 3.75
N THR A 177 -5.59 -14.84 3.76
CA THR A 177 -4.43 -15.23 4.57
C THR A 177 -3.15 -14.57 4.05
N GLU A 178 -2.87 -14.74 2.76
CA GLU A 178 -1.68 -14.20 2.10
C GLU A 178 -1.77 -12.69 1.83
N GLN A 179 -0.70 -12.09 1.30
CA GLN A 179 -0.73 -10.73 0.78
C GLN A 179 -1.50 -10.69 -0.55
N ALA A 180 -2.25 -9.61 -0.80
CA ALA A 180 -2.77 -9.35 -2.13
C ALA A 180 -1.67 -8.79 -3.04
N GLU A 181 -1.73 -9.02 -4.34
CA GLU A 181 -0.68 -8.63 -5.28
C GLU A 181 -1.03 -7.37 -6.07
N ILE A 182 -0.13 -6.40 -6.09
CA ILE A 182 -0.11 -5.31 -7.08
C ILE A 182 1.08 -5.57 -8.01
N LYS A 183 0.81 -5.78 -9.30
CA LYS A 183 1.82 -5.94 -10.33
C LYS A 183 1.90 -4.69 -11.19
N ILE A 184 3.03 -4.01 -11.14
CA ILE A 184 3.33 -2.87 -12.02
C ILE A 184 3.66 -3.38 -13.42
N ILE A 185 2.96 -2.85 -14.43
CA ILE A 185 3.14 -3.20 -15.84
C ILE A 185 3.69 -1.99 -16.59
N LYS A 186 5.01 -1.93 -16.78
CA LYS A 186 5.64 -0.94 -17.65
C LYS A 186 5.48 -1.30 -19.13
N GLY A 187 5.45 -2.59 -19.45
CA GLY A 187 5.16 -3.16 -20.76
C GLY A 187 6.35 -3.27 -21.71
N SER A 188 7.24 -2.27 -21.76
CA SER A 188 8.48 -2.33 -22.55
C SER A 188 9.54 -1.32 -22.07
N SER A 189 10.79 -1.47 -22.55
CA SER A 189 11.88 -0.51 -22.31
C SER A 189 11.63 0.87 -22.89
N GLU A 190 10.90 0.95 -23.99
CA GLU A 190 10.58 2.18 -24.75
C GLU A 190 9.28 2.85 -24.29
N SER A 191 8.58 2.24 -23.32
CA SER A 191 7.30 2.72 -22.81
C SER A 191 7.43 4.13 -22.23
N THR A 192 6.52 5.03 -22.63
CA THR A 192 6.43 6.40 -22.11
C THR A 192 5.45 6.53 -20.96
N VAL A 193 4.94 5.42 -20.41
CA VAL A 193 3.88 5.40 -19.39
C VAL A 193 4.28 6.13 -18.10
N GLU A 194 5.57 6.12 -17.76
CA GLU A 194 6.12 6.82 -16.60
C GLU A 194 6.35 8.31 -16.86
N GLY A 195 6.21 8.78 -18.11
CA GLY A 195 6.45 10.15 -18.51
C GLY A 195 5.54 11.14 -17.78
N GLY A 196 6.14 12.17 -17.17
CA GLY A 196 5.41 13.20 -16.42
C GLY A 196 4.98 12.81 -15.01
N HIS A 197 5.16 11.54 -14.61
CA HIS A 197 4.78 11.06 -13.28
C HIS A 197 5.97 11.07 -12.32
N LYS A 198 5.68 11.25 -11.03
CA LYS A 198 6.71 11.25 -9.98
C LYS A 198 6.96 9.88 -9.39
N GLY A 199 5.93 9.03 -9.28
CA GLY A 199 6.01 7.62 -8.89
C GLY A 199 4.77 6.84 -9.35
N TRP A 200 4.86 5.51 -9.36
CA TRP A 200 3.74 4.62 -9.76
C TRP A 200 2.52 4.75 -8.84
N ILE A 201 2.76 4.98 -7.56
CA ILE A 201 1.77 5.31 -6.55
C ILE A 201 2.26 6.58 -5.86
N SER A 202 1.64 7.72 -6.17
CA SER A 202 2.03 9.01 -5.60
C SER A 202 0.98 9.51 -4.60
N ALA A 203 1.42 10.24 -3.57
CA ALA A 203 0.55 10.97 -2.65
C ALA A 203 0.94 12.46 -2.63
N ALA A 204 -0.07 13.33 -2.72
CA ALA A 204 0.05 14.78 -2.80
C ALA A 204 -1.09 15.46 -1.99
N GLN A 205 -0.97 16.75 -1.72
CA GLN A 205 -1.92 17.58 -0.97
C GLN A 205 -2.22 17.01 0.43
N GLU A 206 -1.17 16.88 1.26
CA GLU A 206 -1.27 16.48 2.69
C GLU A 206 -1.89 15.08 2.90
N LEU A 207 -1.84 14.23 1.88
CA LEU A 207 -2.52 12.94 1.89
C LEU A 207 -1.80 11.92 2.79
N GLN A 208 -2.59 11.22 3.60
CA GLN A 208 -2.17 10.05 4.35
C GLN A 208 -2.42 8.79 3.50
N LEU A 209 -1.33 8.20 3.00
CA LEU A 209 -1.37 6.94 2.27
C LEU A 209 -0.95 5.79 3.18
N ARG A 210 -1.83 4.79 3.34
CA ARG A 210 -1.58 3.62 4.18
C ARG A 210 -1.77 2.35 3.38
N ILE A 211 -0.80 1.45 3.44
CA ILE A 211 -0.79 0.21 2.65
C ILE A 211 -0.61 -1.00 3.57
N TYR A 212 -1.55 -1.94 3.51
CA TYR A 212 -1.66 -3.06 4.45
C TYR A 212 -1.73 -4.42 3.75
N GLY A 213 -0.75 -5.28 4.00
CA GLY A 213 -0.78 -6.67 3.51
C GLY A 213 -0.66 -6.81 1.99
N ILE A 214 0.13 -5.95 1.34
CA ILE A 214 0.26 -5.93 -0.13
C ILE A 214 1.66 -6.39 -0.56
N LYS A 215 1.72 -7.24 -1.59
CA LYS A 215 2.95 -7.57 -2.30
C LYS A 215 3.01 -6.81 -3.62
N ILE A 216 4.02 -5.99 -3.79
CA ILE A 216 4.29 -5.22 -5.01
C ILE A 216 5.42 -5.89 -5.80
N ILE A 217 5.12 -6.24 -7.05
CA ILE A 217 6.07 -6.80 -8.02
C ILE A 217 5.99 -6.02 -9.33
N THR A 218 6.91 -6.30 -10.25
CA THR A 218 6.93 -5.69 -11.58
C THR A 218 6.92 -6.76 -12.67
N ASP A 219 6.64 -6.35 -13.90
CA ASP A 219 6.85 -7.13 -15.12
C ASP A 219 8.34 -7.22 -15.54
N GLN A 220 9.27 -6.90 -14.63
CA GLN A 220 10.73 -7.00 -14.78
C GLN A 220 11.36 -6.00 -15.75
N PHE A 221 10.59 -5.10 -16.36
CA PHE A 221 11.18 -3.96 -17.06
C PHE A 221 11.70 -2.93 -16.05
N LYS A 222 12.80 -2.27 -16.41
CA LYS A 222 13.41 -1.22 -15.58
C LYS A 222 12.47 -0.04 -15.44
N LEU A 223 12.04 0.22 -14.22
CA LEU A 223 11.28 1.42 -13.87
C LEU A 223 12.20 2.65 -13.92
N THR A 224 11.66 3.83 -14.19
CA THR A 224 12.42 5.10 -14.21
C THR A 224 11.97 6.09 -13.14
N ILE A 225 10.91 5.73 -12.42
CA ILE A 225 10.34 6.48 -11.31
C ILE A 225 10.16 5.54 -10.10
N PRO A 226 10.10 6.08 -8.86
CA PRO A 226 9.82 5.30 -7.66
C PRO A 226 8.50 4.55 -7.76
N ILE A 227 8.38 3.48 -6.98
CA ILE A 227 7.09 2.82 -6.81
C ILE A 227 6.18 3.70 -5.97
N ILE A 228 6.67 4.19 -4.83
CA ILE A 228 5.93 5.13 -3.97
C ILE A 228 6.66 6.47 -3.96
N TYR A 229 5.94 7.56 -4.21
CA TYR A 229 6.47 8.92 -4.13
C TYR A 229 5.56 9.82 -3.27
N ILE A 230 6.13 10.51 -2.29
CA ILE A 230 5.42 11.47 -1.42
C ILE A 230 5.85 12.90 -1.78
N GLN A 231 4.88 13.76 -2.14
CA GLN A 231 5.13 15.05 -2.82
C GLN A 231 4.94 16.31 -1.99
N ASP A 232 4.11 16.30 -0.94
CA ASP A 232 3.73 17.52 -0.22
C ASP A 232 3.89 17.37 1.30
N THR A 233 4.02 18.48 2.01
CA THR A 233 4.14 18.53 3.48
C THR A 233 2.92 17.90 4.17
N ASP A 234 3.04 17.57 5.46
CA ASP A 234 1.98 16.97 6.28
C ASP A 234 1.51 15.59 5.80
N SER A 235 2.22 15.00 4.83
CA SER A 235 1.93 13.66 4.33
C SER A 235 2.37 12.57 5.30
N ILE A 236 1.56 11.51 5.40
CA ILE A 236 1.88 10.29 6.15
C ILE A 236 1.95 9.12 5.18
N LEU A 237 3.06 8.39 5.20
CA LEU A 237 3.18 7.09 4.55
C LEU A 237 3.29 6.00 5.62
N GLU A 238 2.28 5.13 5.67
CA GLU A 238 2.27 3.95 6.55
C GLU A 238 2.28 2.67 5.71
N LEU A 239 3.28 1.83 5.90
CA LEU A 239 3.41 0.52 5.27
C LEU A 239 3.40 -0.53 6.38
N ASP A 240 2.46 -1.47 6.33
CA ASP A 240 2.42 -2.59 7.28
C ASP A 240 2.22 -3.91 6.52
N THR A 241 3.19 -4.81 6.71
CA THR A 241 3.23 -6.10 6.03
C THR A 241 3.19 -5.89 4.51
N VAL A 242 4.07 -5.03 4.00
CA VAL A 242 4.20 -4.74 2.56
C VAL A 242 5.49 -5.35 2.03
N THR A 243 5.40 -6.07 0.91
CA THR A 243 6.55 -6.71 0.27
C THR A 243 6.87 -6.05 -1.06
N PHE A 244 8.07 -5.53 -1.24
CA PHE A 244 8.63 -5.06 -2.51
C PHE A 244 9.61 -6.12 -3.03
N SER A 245 9.30 -6.76 -4.17
CA SER A 245 10.09 -7.91 -4.63
C SER A 245 10.38 -7.89 -6.13
N GLY A 246 11.65 -8.09 -6.49
CA GLY A 246 12.05 -8.27 -7.89
C GLY A 246 11.92 -7.00 -8.71
N ILE A 247 12.49 -5.90 -8.21
CA ILE A 247 12.33 -4.57 -8.80
C ILE A 247 13.66 -4.13 -9.41
N GLN A 248 13.60 -3.60 -10.63
CA GLN A 248 14.71 -2.95 -11.31
C GLN A 248 14.40 -1.46 -11.49
N LEU A 249 15.27 -0.57 -11.02
CA LEU A 249 15.12 0.88 -11.16
C LEU A 249 16.34 1.46 -11.90
N SER A 250 16.08 2.28 -12.92
CA SER A 250 17.07 2.95 -13.76
C SER A 250 16.60 4.36 -14.09
N HIS A 251 16.88 5.32 -13.23
CA HIS A 251 16.50 6.73 -13.41
C HIS A 251 17.58 7.55 -14.12
N ALA A 252 17.17 8.62 -14.82
CA ALA A 252 18.06 9.33 -15.75
C ALA A 252 18.85 10.50 -15.16
N THR A 253 18.30 11.26 -14.21
CA THR A 253 18.87 12.59 -13.86
C THR A 253 19.02 12.87 -12.36
N GLU A 254 18.18 12.25 -11.52
CA GLU A 254 18.11 12.57 -10.10
C GLU A 254 18.08 11.29 -9.27
N ALA A 255 18.77 11.30 -8.12
CA ALA A 255 18.77 10.22 -7.15
C ALA A 255 17.34 9.87 -6.71
N LYS A 256 17.00 8.58 -6.67
CA LYS A 256 15.64 8.11 -6.38
C LYS A 256 15.62 6.85 -5.53
N GLY A 257 14.60 6.77 -4.66
CA GLY A 257 14.25 5.56 -3.93
C GLY A 257 13.23 4.69 -4.66
N ILE A 258 13.04 3.43 -4.24
CA ILE A 258 11.82 2.66 -4.54
C ILE A 258 10.63 3.28 -3.79
N VAL A 259 10.85 3.59 -2.51
CA VAL A 259 10.03 4.49 -1.70
C VAL A 259 10.79 5.80 -1.59
N HIS A 260 10.23 6.88 -2.14
CA HIS A 260 10.87 8.19 -2.17
C HIS A 260 10.01 9.20 -1.42
N ILE A 261 10.55 9.75 -0.34
CA ILE A 261 9.98 10.86 0.41
C ILE A 261 10.89 12.07 0.22
N ASN A 262 10.38 13.10 -0.45
CA ASN A 262 11.17 14.29 -0.82
C ASN A 262 10.53 15.56 -0.27
N VAL A 263 10.04 15.51 0.98
CA VAL A 263 9.28 16.59 1.61
C VAL A 263 9.48 16.62 3.12
N ASP A 264 9.54 17.83 3.67
CA ASP A 264 9.58 18.06 5.10
C ASP A 264 8.19 17.92 5.75
N ASN A 265 8.16 17.98 7.09
CA ASN A 265 6.93 17.84 7.89
C ASN A 265 6.13 16.56 7.56
N SER A 266 6.82 15.45 7.31
CA SER A 266 6.22 14.18 6.91
C SER A 266 6.52 13.06 7.91
N GLN A 267 5.66 12.04 7.92
CA GLN A 267 5.83 10.84 8.73
C GLN A 267 5.92 9.60 7.86
N PHE A 268 6.94 8.78 8.11
CA PHE A 268 7.13 7.49 7.48
C PHE A 268 7.13 6.38 8.53
N ILE A 269 6.23 5.40 8.35
CA ILE A 269 6.12 4.23 9.20
C ILE A 269 6.21 3.01 8.29
N ALA A 270 7.16 2.12 8.57
CA ALA A 270 7.24 0.81 7.96
C ALA A 270 7.27 -0.26 9.05
N GLN A 271 6.33 -1.20 9.01
CA GLN A 271 6.22 -2.30 9.96
C GLN A 271 6.15 -3.63 9.21
N SER A 272 6.94 -4.62 9.63
CA SER A 272 6.93 -5.99 9.07
C SER A 272 7.03 -6.02 7.53
N CYS A 273 7.70 -5.03 6.94
CA CYS A 273 7.84 -4.91 5.49
C CYS A 273 9.07 -5.68 4.99
N ILE A 274 9.02 -6.16 3.75
CA ILE A 274 10.11 -6.89 3.12
C ILE A 274 10.51 -6.17 1.83
N PHE A 275 11.77 -5.80 1.72
CA PHE A 275 12.39 -5.27 0.50
C PHE A 275 13.39 -6.30 0.02
N GLN A 276 13.13 -6.94 -1.12
CA GLN A 276 13.97 -8.04 -1.59
C GLN A 276 14.22 -8.07 -3.08
N ASN A 277 15.43 -8.49 -3.47
CA ASN A 277 15.82 -8.63 -4.88
C ASN A 277 15.58 -7.32 -5.65
N ILE A 278 16.19 -6.25 -5.17
CA ILE A 278 16.08 -4.91 -5.73
C ILE A 278 17.43 -4.56 -6.36
N ASP A 279 17.40 -4.17 -7.64
CA ASP A 279 18.58 -3.74 -8.39
C ASP A 279 18.37 -2.32 -8.92
N ILE A 280 19.23 -1.39 -8.53
CA ILE A 280 19.15 0.02 -8.93
C ILE A 280 20.45 0.38 -9.62
N ASP A 281 20.43 0.41 -10.95
CA ASP A 281 21.65 0.60 -11.77
C ASP A 281 21.93 2.06 -12.13
N SER A 282 21.20 2.99 -11.53
CA SER A 282 21.38 4.43 -11.63
C SER A 282 21.98 5.02 -10.35
N GLN A 283 22.77 6.10 -10.52
CA GLN A 283 23.47 6.78 -9.41
C GLN A 283 22.50 7.37 -8.38
N GLY A 284 22.83 7.25 -7.10
CA GLY A 284 22.02 7.75 -5.98
C GLY A 284 20.74 6.95 -5.74
N GLY A 285 20.72 5.68 -6.15
CA GLY A 285 19.59 4.77 -5.96
C GLY A 285 19.51 4.19 -4.55
N ASN A 286 18.30 4.09 -3.98
CA ASN A 286 18.07 3.48 -2.66
C ASN A 286 16.75 2.66 -2.64
N ALA A 287 16.58 1.72 -1.72
CA ALA A 287 15.26 1.12 -1.51
C ALA A 287 14.30 2.13 -0.85
N ILE A 288 14.76 2.80 0.21
CA ILE A 288 14.06 3.90 0.88
C ILE A 288 14.96 5.12 0.83
N ARG A 289 14.46 6.21 0.23
CA ARG A 289 15.14 7.50 0.15
C ARG A 289 14.30 8.55 0.85
N ILE A 290 14.84 9.15 1.91
CA ILE A 290 14.21 10.21 2.69
C ILE A 290 15.08 11.47 2.57
N VAL A 291 14.58 12.46 1.85
CA VAL A 291 15.25 13.75 1.66
C VAL A 291 14.38 14.83 2.29
N ASN A 292 15.00 15.64 3.13
CA ASN A 292 14.36 16.79 3.75
C ASN A 292 14.73 18.06 2.97
N GLU A 293 13.89 18.44 2.00
CA GLU A 293 14.09 19.64 1.17
C GLU A 293 13.61 20.94 1.83
N GLY A 294 12.88 20.85 2.94
CA GLY A 294 12.29 22.00 3.60
C GLY A 294 13.01 22.39 4.88
N SER A 295 12.25 22.91 5.84
CA SER A 295 12.77 23.45 7.11
C SER A 295 12.13 22.83 8.36
N SER A 296 11.25 21.85 8.14
CA SER A 296 10.53 21.12 9.18
C SER A 296 11.10 19.72 9.33
N SER A 297 10.77 19.05 10.43
CA SER A 297 11.26 17.69 10.71
C SER A 297 10.54 16.61 9.90
N ILE A 298 11.25 15.53 9.55
CA ILE A 298 10.67 14.26 9.10
C ILE A 298 10.81 13.22 10.23
N THR A 299 9.77 12.43 10.48
CA THR A 299 9.84 11.31 11.43
C THR A 299 9.72 9.97 10.71
N GLY A 300 10.80 9.20 10.69
CA GLY A 300 10.85 7.83 10.20
C GLY A 300 10.86 6.80 11.33
N THR A 301 10.02 5.76 11.23
CA THR A 301 10.02 4.59 12.11
C THR A 301 9.97 3.31 11.28
N ILE A 302 10.94 2.42 11.47
CA ILE A 302 11.08 1.16 10.74
C ILE A 302 11.16 0.03 11.76
N LYS A 303 10.22 -0.93 11.67
CA LYS A 303 9.99 -1.96 12.71
C LYS A 303 9.84 -3.34 12.12
N GLY A 304 10.69 -4.28 12.50
CA GLY A 304 10.63 -5.67 12.02
C GLY A 304 10.69 -5.80 10.50
N CYS A 305 11.33 -4.85 9.82
CA CYS A 305 11.48 -4.86 8.38
C CYS A 305 12.72 -5.64 7.95
N GLN A 306 12.65 -6.25 6.78
CA GLN A 306 13.76 -7.00 6.18
C GLN A 306 14.19 -6.36 4.86
N PHE A 307 15.49 -6.20 4.68
CA PHE A 307 16.14 -5.68 3.48
C PHE A 307 17.13 -6.73 2.98
N ASN A 308 16.75 -7.45 1.92
CA ASN A 308 17.41 -8.67 1.48
C ASN A 308 17.89 -8.56 0.03
N ASN A 309 19.19 -8.67 -0.22
CA ASN A 309 19.75 -8.65 -1.58
C ASN A 309 19.33 -7.39 -2.35
N ILE A 310 19.85 -6.24 -1.89
CA ILE A 310 19.62 -4.92 -2.48
C ILE A 310 20.94 -4.42 -3.05
N LYS A 311 20.92 -3.95 -4.29
CA LYS A 311 22.09 -3.38 -4.95
C LYS A 311 21.78 -2.00 -5.48
N SER A 312 22.70 -1.06 -5.27
CA SER A 312 22.61 0.24 -5.93
C SER A 312 23.99 0.88 -6.15
N ILE A 313 23.98 2.03 -6.83
CA ILE A 313 25.18 2.82 -7.12
C ILE A 313 25.12 4.13 -6.33
N GLY A 314 26.23 4.49 -5.70
CA GLY A 314 26.39 5.77 -5.01
C GLY A 314 26.16 6.97 -5.92
N ASP A 315 25.84 8.11 -5.31
CA ASP A 315 25.65 9.37 -6.04
C ASP A 315 27.00 10.00 -6.47
N SER A 316 26.93 11.16 -7.11
CA SER A 316 28.12 11.88 -7.60
C SER A 316 29.03 12.42 -6.49
N ASN A 317 28.61 12.36 -5.22
CA ASN A 317 29.35 12.76 -4.02
C ASN A 317 29.75 11.55 -3.15
N GLY A 318 29.50 10.31 -3.59
CA GLY A 318 29.81 9.10 -2.84
C GLY A 318 28.80 8.77 -1.74
N GLN A 319 27.64 9.42 -1.74
CA GLN A 319 26.53 9.09 -0.85
C GLN A 319 25.89 7.78 -1.31
N GLY A 320 25.62 6.87 -0.39
CA GLY A 320 25.13 5.53 -0.71
C GLY A 320 23.90 5.13 0.11
N GLY A 321 23.98 3.98 0.78
CA GLY A 321 22.88 3.38 1.53
C GLY A 321 21.92 2.61 0.63
N SER A 322 22.31 1.42 0.14
CA SER A 322 21.48 0.70 -0.84
C SER A 322 20.06 0.40 -0.32
N ALA A 323 19.91 0.13 0.98
CA ALA A 323 18.62 -0.02 1.62
C ALA A 323 18.03 1.34 2.02
N ILE A 324 18.72 2.12 2.84
CA ILE A 324 18.20 3.38 3.39
C ILE A 324 19.21 4.51 3.16
N TYR A 325 18.72 5.59 2.56
CA TYR A 325 19.37 6.90 2.60
C TYR A 325 18.45 7.88 3.33
N MET A 326 19.01 8.65 4.26
CA MET A 326 18.27 9.74 4.90
C MET A 326 19.13 10.98 5.17
N GLU A 327 18.55 12.14 4.87
CA GLU A 327 18.99 13.45 5.36
C GLU A 327 18.25 13.80 6.64
N ASN A 328 18.94 13.68 7.77
CA ASN A 328 18.41 13.93 9.10
C ASN A 328 18.72 15.37 9.54
N LYS A 329 17.96 16.31 8.98
CA LYS A 329 18.08 17.76 9.21
C LYS A 329 16.86 18.31 9.95
N HIS A 330 16.96 19.51 10.52
CA HIS A 330 15.80 20.28 11.02
C HIS A 330 14.92 19.55 12.06
N GLY A 331 15.48 18.89 13.07
CA GLY A 331 14.64 18.19 14.06
C GLY A 331 14.26 16.76 13.68
N SER A 332 14.70 16.27 12.51
CA SER A 332 14.27 14.98 11.97
C SER A 332 14.68 13.80 12.86
N LYS A 333 13.96 12.68 12.69
CA LYS A 333 14.11 11.49 13.53
C LYS A 333 14.04 10.24 12.69
N LEU A 334 14.92 9.28 12.95
CA LEU A 334 14.83 7.93 12.40
C LEU A 334 15.06 6.90 13.50
N ILE A 335 14.09 6.02 13.68
CA ILE A 335 14.14 4.91 14.64
C ILE A 335 14.00 3.60 13.88
N ILE A 336 14.98 2.70 14.06
CA ILE A 336 14.98 1.33 13.55
C ILE A 336 14.89 0.39 14.76
N ASP A 337 13.87 -0.48 14.79
CA ASP A 337 13.51 -1.26 15.98
C ASP A 337 12.87 -2.62 15.61
N ASP A 338 12.49 -3.39 16.63
CA ASP A 338 11.70 -4.63 16.52
C ASP A 338 12.34 -5.68 15.59
N ASN A 339 13.65 -5.94 15.75
CA ASN A 339 14.42 -6.97 15.02
C ASN A 339 14.43 -6.75 13.49
N CYS A 340 14.78 -5.55 13.04
CA CYS A 340 15.02 -5.31 11.61
C CYS A 340 16.24 -6.10 11.10
N GLU A 341 16.26 -6.46 9.83
CA GLU A 341 17.36 -7.19 9.20
C GLU A 341 17.81 -6.53 7.90
N PHE A 342 19.12 -6.32 7.77
CA PHE A 342 19.78 -5.86 6.56
C PHE A 342 20.78 -6.92 6.12
N TYR A 343 20.45 -7.65 5.07
CA TYR A 343 21.22 -8.77 4.58
C TYR A 343 21.56 -8.59 3.10
N LYS A 344 22.87 -8.60 2.79
CA LYS A 344 23.39 -8.42 1.42
C LYS A 344 22.89 -7.13 0.75
N CYS A 345 22.95 -6.03 1.49
CA CYS A 345 22.72 -4.69 0.96
C CYS A 345 24.06 -4.10 0.52
N ASN A 346 24.25 -3.90 -0.78
CA ASN A 346 25.53 -3.58 -1.38
C ASN A 346 25.46 -2.28 -2.19
N ILE A 347 26.40 -1.37 -1.94
CA ILE A 347 26.57 -0.13 -2.69
C ILE A 347 27.85 -0.21 -3.53
N ASP A 348 27.75 0.06 -4.83
CA ASP A 348 28.90 0.31 -5.69
C ASP A 348 29.22 1.81 -5.73
N LYS A 349 30.51 2.18 -5.75
CA LYS A 349 30.96 3.58 -5.87
C LYS A 349 30.39 4.55 -4.82
N GLY A 350 30.09 4.06 -3.61
CA GLY A 350 29.46 4.84 -2.55
C GLY A 350 29.86 4.39 -1.16
N ASN A 351 29.29 5.06 -0.15
CA ASN A 351 29.48 4.75 1.27
C ASN A 351 28.20 4.18 1.88
N GLY A 352 28.32 3.36 2.93
CA GLY A 352 27.16 2.78 3.62
C GLY A 352 26.50 1.69 2.80
N GLY A 353 26.92 0.43 2.94
CA GLY A 353 26.35 -0.66 2.13
C GLY A 353 24.84 -0.78 2.30
N ALA A 354 24.34 -0.89 3.53
CA ALA A 354 22.91 -0.88 3.81
C ALA A 354 22.36 0.53 4.07
N ILE A 355 22.97 1.26 5.01
CA ILE A 355 22.42 2.51 5.53
C ILE A 355 23.39 3.66 5.31
N TYR A 356 22.91 4.79 4.78
CA TYR A 356 23.61 6.06 4.76
C TYR A 356 22.76 7.12 5.45
N ILE A 357 23.33 7.79 6.45
CA ILE A 357 22.65 8.84 7.21
C ILE A 357 23.54 10.10 7.25
N ASP A 358 22.98 11.23 6.81
CA ASP A 358 23.62 12.56 6.88
C ASP A 358 22.87 13.41 7.91
N ILE A 359 23.54 13.78 9.00
CA ILE A 359 22.93 14.40 10.18
C ILE A 359 23.36 15.87 10.32
N ASP A 360 22.42 16.77 10.55
CA ASP A 360 22.75 18.10 11.06
C ASP A 360 22.88 18.07 12.58
N PHE A 361 24.11 18.03 13.10
CA PHE A 361 24.36 18.02 14.56
C PHE A 361 24.12 19.39 15.22
N THR A 362 23.88 20.46 14.45
CA THR A 362 23.61 21.80 14.98
C THR A 362 22.16 22.01 15.39
N SER A 363 21.24 21.19 14.86
CA SER A 363 19.82 21.18 15.24
C SER A 363 19.49 19.98 16.11
N GLU A 364 18.28 19.97 16.69
CA GLU A 364 17.81 18.74 17.33
C GLU A 364 17.69 17.64 16.27
N PHE A 365 18.03 16.41 16.63
CA PHE A 365 17.86 15.25 15.76
C PHE A 365 17.66 14.00 16.61
N GLU A 366 17.21 12.92 15.99
CA GLU A 366 17.30 11.59 16.60
C GLU A 366 17.66 10.55 15.55
N PHE A 367 18.66 9.71 15.83
CA PHE A 367 18.94 8.52 15.03
C PHE A 367 19.23 7.35 15.96
N LYS A 368 18.34 6.35 15.96
CA LYS A 368 18.40 5.23 16.89
C LYS A 368 18.22 3.90 16.19
N ILE A 369 19.13 2.96 16.45
CA ILE A 369 18.99 1.54 16.14
C ILE A 369 18.84 0.80 17.47
N LYS A 370 17.61 0.38 17.76
CA LYS A 370 17.22 -0.27 19.02
C LYS A 370 17.26 -1.79 18.97
N ASP A 371 16.98 -2.38 17.80
CA ASP A 371 17.14 -3.80 17.54
C ASP A 371 17.23 -4.04 16.03
N ALA A 372 18.44 -4.31 15.53
CA ALA A 372 18.66 -4.67 14.13
C ALA A 372 19.87 -5.59 13.94
N LEU A 373 19.83 -6.44 12.93
CA LEU A 373 20.98 -7.19 12.40
C LEU A 373 21.43 -6.57 11.07
N ILE A 374 22.73 -6.29 10.94
CA ILE A 374 23.35 -5.90 9.66
C ILE A 374 24.42 -6.92 9.32
N GLN A 375 24.24 -7.63 8.20
CA GLN A 375 25.06 -8.78 7.82
C GLN A 375 25.34 -8.82 6.32
N ASP A 376 26.55 -9.22 5.93
CA ASP A 376 26.99 -9.43 4.55
C ASP A 376 26.76 -8.22 3.61
N CYS A 377 26.75 -7.01 4.17
CA CYS A 377 26.61 -5.76 3.42
C CYS A 377 27.98 -5.21 3.02
N GLU A 378 28.09 -4.63 1.83
CA GLU A 378 29.35 -4.17 1.25
C GLU A 378 29.24 -2.74 0.71
N ALA A 379 30.28 -1.93 0.93
CA ALA A 379 30.48 -0.65 0.27
C ALA A 379 31.76 -0.70 -0.57
N LYS A 380 31.64 -0.49 -1.88
CA LYS A 380 32.78 -0.52 -2.81
C LYS A 380 33.23 0.88 -3.16
N ALA A 381 34.55 1.08 -3.09
CA ALA A 381 35.17 2.34 -3.50
C ALA A 381 35.08 2.52 -5.02
N ASP A 382 34.89 3.77 -5.45
CA ASP A 382 35.05 4.18 -6.84
C ASP A 382 36.55 4.45 -7.09
N PRO A 383 37.25 3.62 -7.91
CA PRO A 383 38.67 3.82 -8.18
C PRO A 383 38.95 5.11 -8.96
N ASP A 384 37.93 5.68 -9.60
CA ASP A 384 38.05 6.86 -10.46
C ASP A 384 37.82 8.18 -9.70
N LYS A 385 37.44 8.14 -8.41
CA LYS A 385 37.12 9.32 -7.60
C LYS A 385 38.21 9.63 -6.58
N SER A 386 38.47 10.92 -6.40
CA SER A 386 39.40 11.43 -5.39
C SER A 386 38.75 11.66 -4.02
N TYR A 387 37.42 11.79 -3.95
CA TYR A 387 36.70 11.91 -2.69
C TYR A 387 36.41 10.52 -2.07
N PRO A 388 36.21 10.43 -0.74
CA PRO A 388 36.08 9.16 -0.03
C PRO A 388 34.85 8.33 -0.48
N THR A 389 35.09 7.11 -0.93
CA THR A 389 34.06 6.09 -1.24
C THR A 389 34.49 4.73 -0.68
N GLY A 390 33.56 3.78 -0.53
CA GLY A 390 33.85 2.43 -0.01
C GLY A 390 33.95 2.32 1.51
N TYR A 391 33.46 3.31 2.26
CA TYR A 391 33.45 3.28 3.72
C TYR A 391 32.11 2.77 4.26
N GLY A 392 32.16 2.01 5.37
CA GLY A 392 30.98 1.57 6.10
C GLY A 392 30.20 0.46 5.39
N GLY A 393 30.73 -0.76 5.35
CA GLY A 393 30.09 -1.90 4.67
C GLY A 393 28.64 -2.16 5.11
N GLY A 394 28.35 -2.02 6.40
CA GLY A 394 26.97 -2.03 6.90
C GLY A 394 26.30 -0.65 6.84
N MET A 395 26.95 0.36 7.43
CA MET A 395 26.38 1.69 7.59
C MET A 395 27.47 2.75 7.51
N PHE A 396 27.12 3.92 6.96
CA PHE A 396 27.93 5.12 7.00
C PHE A 396 27.11 6.28 7.59
N LEU A 397 27.67 6.91 8.61
CA LEU A 397 27.07 8.05 9.33
C LEU A 397 28.01 9.24 9.19
N THR A 398 27.46 10.35 8.73
CA THR A 398 28.16 11.63 8.57
C THR A 398 27.27 12.77 9.03
N GLY A 399 27.81 13.99 9.05
CA GLY A 399 27.01 15.16 9.35
C GLY A 399 27.79 16.47 9.38
N SER A 400 27.07 17.57 9.60
CA SER A 400 27.61 18.91 9.84
C SER A 400 27.52 19.30 11.31
N GLY A 401 28.49 20.10 11.78
CA GLY A 401 28.55 20.53 13.18
C GLY A 401 29.19 19.49 14.10
N ASP A 402 29.24 19.81 15.40
CA ASP A 402 29.80 18.94 16.43
C ASP A 402 28.70 18.19 17.17
N TYR A 403 28.76 16.86 17.17
CA TYR A 403 27.83 16.06 17.97
C TYR A 403 28.12 16.22 19.47
N ASP A 404 27.11 16.56 20.26
CA ASP A 404 27.14 16.52 21.73
C ASP A 404 26.67 15.15 22.25
N PRO A 405 27.58 14.28 22.75
CA PRO A 405 27.21 12.95 23.23
C PRO A 405 26.31 12.95 24.47
N SER A 406 26.25 14.06 25.24
CA SER A 406 25.40 14.16 26.42
C SER A 406 23.91 14.12 26.07
N THR A 407 23.57 14.41 24.81
CA THR A 407 22.19 14.40 24.30
C THR A 407 21.60 13.00 24.13
N LEU A 408 22.43 11.96 24.00
CA LEU A 408 22.02 10.57 23.72
C LEU A 408 21.06 10.41 22.51
N ARG A 409 21.13 11.37 21.57
CA ARG A 409 20.30 11.42 20.35
C ARG A 409 20.76 10.47 19.25
N LEU A 410 22.03 10.06 19.29
CA LEU A 410 22.60 8.99 18.48
C LEU A 410 22.75 7.74 19.36
N ASP A 411 21.95 6.70 19.12
CA ASP A 411 21.99 5.44 19.90
C ASP A 411 22.00 4.22 18.97
N LEU A 412 23.11 3.50 18.94
CA LEU A 412 23.30 2.31 18.09
C LEU A 412 23.45 1.02 18.92
N LYS A 413 23.15 1.05 20.23
CA LYS A 413 23.40 -0.09 21.13
C LYS A 413 22.65 -1.36 20.76
N GLY A 414 21.55 -1.23 20.04
CA GLY A 414 20.70 -2.32 19.59
C GLY A 414 21.16 -3.00 18.31
N MET A 415 22.22 -2.48 17.68
CA MET A 415 22.76 -3.04 16.45
C MET A 415 23.61 -4.29 16.73
N ARG A 416 23.27 -5.40 16.10
CA ARG A 416 24.04 -6.65 16.13
C ARG A 416 24.94 -6.72 14.90
N ILE A 417 26.22 -6.99 15.15
CA ILE A 417 27.26 -7.24 14.14
C ILE A 417 27.78 -8.66 14.41
N LEU A 418 27.73 -9.54 13.41
CA LEU A 418 28.11 -10.95 13.52
C LEU A 418 29.44 -11.25 12.84
#